data_AF-A0A4Q3GGG2-F1
#
_entry.id   AF-A0A4Q3GGG2-F1
#
_cell.length_a   1.000
_cell.length_b   1.000
_cell.length_c   1.000
_cell.angle_alpha   90.00
_cell.angle_beta   90.00
_cell.angle_gamma   90.00
#
_symmetry.space_group_name_H-M   'P 1'
#
loop_
_entity.id
_entity.type
_entity.pdbx_description
1 polymer ?
#
loop_
_entity_poly.entity_id
_entity_poly.type
_entity_poly.pdbx_seq_one_letter_code
_entity_poly.pdbx_strand_id
1 'polypeptide(L)'
;LVTVLHLAYAFVALGFLAIGAAAFGLIEQISALHLLSVGTITAMMIAVMTRATRGHTGRELTASRLTCASYAAIFLCAVIRPLAEVMPDHLAAIYAVAGMLWLGAFGAFLFEYGPMLVLRRRQPAGAA
;
A
#
# COMPACT_ATOMS: atom_id res chain seq x y z
N LEU A 1 7.77 -6.77 -9.41
CA LEU A 1 7.13 -7.18 -8.14
C LEU A 1 8.06 -7.13 -6.93
N VAL A 2 9.33 -7.53 -7.06
CA VAL A 2 10.27 -7.45 -5.91
C VAL A 2 10.62 -6.01 -5.53
N THR A 3 10.68 -5.09 -6.49
CA THR A 3 10.96 -3.66 -6.25
C THR A 3 9.99 -3.05 -5.24
N VAL A 4 8.68 -3.28 -5.39
CA VAL A 4 7.68 -2.72 -4.46
C VAL A 4 7.86 -3.20 -3.02
N LEU A 5 8.34 -4.44 -2.82
CA LEU A 5 8.65 -4.96 -1.49
C LEU A 5 9.81 -4.19 -0.85
N HIS A 6 10.84 -3.85 -1.63
CA HIS A 6 11.97 -3.04 -1.13
C HIS A 6 11.53 -1.62 -0.83
N LEU A 7 10.66 -1.03 -1.65
CA LEU A 7 10.08 0.29 -1.35
C LEU A 7 9.29 0.26 -0.05
N ALA A 8 8.41 -0.73 0.15
CA ALA A 8 7.66 -0.88 1.40
C ALA A 8 8.59 -1.13 2.61
N TYR A 9 9.66 -1.91 2.43
CA TYR A 9 10.63 -2.16 3.49
C TYR A 9 11.42 -0.89 3.87
N ALA A 10 11.70 0.01 2.92
CA ALA A 10 12.35 1.29 3.22
C ALA A 10 11.52 2.15 4.20
N PHE A 11 10.19 2.00 4.22
CA PHE A 11 9.33 2.67 5.19
C PHE A 11 9.50 2.15 6.63
N VAL A 12 10.13 0.99 6.85
CA VAL A 12 10.51 0.55 8.20
C VAL A 12 11.50 1.56 8.78
N ALA A 13 12.58 1.84 8.05
CA ALA A 13 13.60 2.80 8.45
C ALA A 13 13.00 4.20 8.58
N LEU A 14 12.21 4.65 7.58
CA LEU A 14 11.57 5.97 7.64
C LEU A 14 10.58 6.10 8.81
N GLY A 15 9.81 5.05 9.10
CA GLY A 15 8.86 5.03 10.20
C GLY A 15 9.56 5.10 11.57
N PHE A 16 10.66 4.36 11.76
CA PHE A 16 11.44 4.48 13.00
C PHE A 16 12.15 5.83 13.14
N LEU A 17 12.67 6.40 12.04
CA LEU A 17 13.20 7.75 12.04
C LEU A 17 12.12 8.78 12.40
N ALA A 18 10.91 8.63 11.88
CA ALA A 18 9.76 9.47 12.20
C ALA A 18 9.37 9.32 13.68
N ILE A 19 9.30 8.10 14.21
CA ILE A 19 9.05 7.88 15.64
C ILE A 19 10.13 8.55 16.51
N GLY A 20 11.40 8.44 16.11
CA GLY A 20 12.50 9.15 16.77
C GLY A 20 12.32 10.67 16.72
N ALA A 21 11.96 11.23 15.56
CA ALA A 21 11.67 12.65 15.41
C ALA A 21 10.48 13.11 16.28
N ALA A 22 9.46 12.26 16.43
CA ALA A 22 8.32 12.53 17.31
C ALA A 22 8.73 12.63 18.78
N ALA A 23 9.69 11.82 19.23
CA ALA A 23 10.24 11.89 20.58
C ALA A 23 10.96 13.22 20.88
N PHE A 24 11.45 13.92 19.84
CA PHE A 24 12.01 15.27 19.93
C PHE A 24 10.97 16.38 19.69
N GLY A 25 9.70 16.04 19.52
CA GLY A 25 8.61 16.99 19.22
C GLY A 25 8.66 17.60 17.82
N LEU A 26 9.42 17.00 16.88
CA LEU A 26 9.56 17.53 15.51
C LEU A 26 8.38 17.16 14.61
N ILE A 27 7.70 16.06 14.91
CA ILE A 27 6.47 15.61 14.26
C ILE A 27 5.54 15.02 15.32
N GLU A 28 4.24 14.94 15.05
CA GLU A 28 3.30 14.30 15.96
C GLU A 28 3.44 12.76 15.92
N GLN A 29 3.13 12.11 17.03
CA GLN A 29 3.27 10.67 17.19
C GLN A 29 2.33 9.89 16.25
N ILE A 30 1.09 10.32 16.09
CA ILE A 30 0.11 9.69 15.20
C ILE A 30 0.55 9.82 13.74
N SER A 31 1.12 10.95 13.32
CA SER A 31 1.75 11.07 12.00
C SER A 31 2.85 10.04 11.76
N ALA A 32 3.77 9.90 12.73
CA ALA A 32 4.85 8.92 12.65
C ALA A 32 4.30 7.49 12.51
N LEU A 33 3.26 7.16 13.29
CA LEU A 33 2.60 5.86 13.24
C LEU A 33 1.87 5.62 11.92
N HIS A 34 1.25 6.63 11.30
CA HIS A 34 0.64 6.49 9.98
C HIS A 34 1.70 6.28 8.89
N LEU A 35 2.81 7.01 8.95
CA LEU A 35 3.91 6.81 8.00
C LEU A 35 4.44 5.36 8.07
N LEU A 36 4.65 4.84 9.29
CA LEU A 36 5.08 3.46 9.50
C LEU A 36 4.01 2.45 9.07
N SER A 37 2.78 2.57 9.56
CA SER A 37 1.73 1.56 9.35
C SER A 37 1.25 1.52 7.90
N VAL A 38 0.98 2.67 7.28
CA VAL A 38 0.53 2.73 5.87
C VAL A 38 1.68 2.39 4.92
N GLY A 39 2.83 3.01 5.12
CA GLY A 39 3.98 2.87 4.22
C GLY A 39 4.68 1.52 4.30
N THR A 40 4.72 0.90 5.49
CA THR A 40 5.31 -0.43 5.67
C THR A 40 4.25 -1.51 5.59
N ILE A 41 3.34 -1.57 6.57
CA ILE A 41 2.48 -2.74 6.77
C ILE A 41 1.51 -2.84 5.60
N THR A 42 0.76 -1.77 5.30
CA THR A 42 -0.24 -1.80 4.24
C THR A 42 0.39 -1.99 2.86
N ALA A 43 1.45 -1.25 2.53
CA ALA A 43 2.11 -1.41 1.24
C ALA A 43 2.74 -2.81 1.06
N MET A 44 3.37 -3.36 2.12
CA MET A 44 3.90 -4.72 2.10
C MET A 44 2.79 -5.75 1.91
N MET A 45 1.65 -5.60 2.59
CA MET A 45 0.49 -6.48 2.40
C MET A 45 0.02 -6.49 0.95
N ILE A 46 -0.23 -5.32 0.34
CA ILE A 46 -0.69 -5.26 -1.06
C ILE A 46 0.35 -5.88 -2.01
N ALA A 47 1.65 -5.64 -1.78
CA ALA A 47 2.74 -6.20 -2.58
C ALA A 47 2.83 -7.73 -2.48
N VAL A 48 2.79 -8.28 -1.26
CA VAL A 48 2.83 -9.73 -1.01
C VAL A 48 1.58 -10.40 -1.56
N MET A 49 0.39 -9.86 -1.28
CA MET A 49 -0.88 -10.39 -1.77
C MET A 49 -0.91 -10.41 -3.30
N THR A 50 -0.45 -9.35 -3.96
CA THR A 50 -0.31 -9.33 -5.43
C THR A 50 0.53 -10.50 -5.93
N ARG A 51 1.74 -10.67 -5.38
CA ARG A 51 2.66 -11.73 -5.81
C ARG A 51 2.08 -13.11 -5.53
N ALA A 52 1.53 -13.32 -4.35
CA ALA A 52 0.91 -14.57 -3.92
C ALA A 52 -0.28 -14.94 -4.81
N THR A 53 -1.19 -14.00 -5.07
CA THR A 53 -2.34 -14.22 -5.95
C THR A 53 -1.89 -14.63 -7.36
N ARG A 54 -0.94 -13.91 -7.98
CA ARG A 54 -0.49 -14.28 -9.34
C ARG A 54 0.24 -15.62 -9.34
N GLY A 55 1.15 -15.85 -8.40
CA GLY A 55 1.94 -17.08 -8.30
C GLY A 55 1.07 -18.32 -8.03
N HIS A 56 0.15 -18.25 -7.07
CA HIS A 56 -0.71 -19.38 -6.71
C HIS A 56 -1.85 -19.63 -7.71
N THR A 57 -2.17 -18.65 -8.56
CA THR A 57 -3.13 -18.81 -9.66
C THR A 57 -2.47 -19.08 -11.01
N GLY A 58 -1.15 -19.28 -11.06
CA GLY A 58 -0.40 -19.63 -12.27
C GLY A 58 -0.34 -18.52 -13.33
N ARG A 59 -0.50 -17.26 -12.92
CA ARG A 59 -0.38 -16.08 -13.79
C ARG A 59 1.04 -15.55 -13.78
N GLU A 60 1.40 -14.82 -14.84
CA GLU A 60 2.70 -14.15 -14.91
C GLU A 60 2.92 -13.21 -13.73
N LEU A 61 4.14 -13.22 -13.18
CA LEU A 61 4.56 -12.43 -12.02
C LEU A 61 4.95 -10.99 -12.42
N THR A 62 4.10 -10.36 -13.22
CA THR A 62 4.25 -8.99 -13.72
C THR A 62 3.19 -8.08 -13.11
N ALA A 63 3.57 -6.85 -12.79
CA ALA A 63 2.62 -5.83 -12.33
C ALA A 63 1.95 -5.20 -13.55
N SER A 64 0.61 -5.20 -13.58
CA SER A 64 -0.12 -4.43 -14.58
C SER A 64 -0.03 -2.93 -14.28
N ARG A 65 -0.51 -2.10 -15.21
CA ARG A 65 -0.64 -0.65 -14.95
C ARG A 65 -1.55 -0.35 -13.76
N LEU A 66 -2.62 -1.13 -13.58
CA LEU A 66 -3.56 -0.96 -12.48
C LEU A 66 -2.94 -1.36 -11.14
N THR A 67 -2.14 -2.43 -11.13
CA THR A 67 -1.33 -2.82 -9.97
C THR A 67 -0.32 -1.74 -9.59
N CYS A 68 0.39 -1.17 -10.58
CA CYS A 68 1.32 -0.07 -10.34
C CYS A 68 0.61 1.18 -9.78
N ALA A 69 -0.60 1.48 -10.28
CA ALA A 69 -1.42 2.57 -9.75
C ALA A 69 -1.85 2.31 -8.29
N SER A 70 -2.22 1.07 -7.94
CA SER A 70 -2.52 0.67 -6.56
C SER A 70 -1.32 0.89 -5.63
N TYR A 71 -0.12 0.49 -6.05
CA TYR A 71 1.12 0.73 -5.30
C TYR A 71 1.45 2.21 -5.14
N ALA A 72 1.34 3.00 -6.22
CA ALA A 72 1.59 4.43 -6.16
C ALA A 72 0.61 5.11 -5.20
N ALA A 73 -0.68 4.76 -5.28
CA ALA A 73 -1.71 5.34 -4.43
C ALA A 73 -1.45 5.07 -2.93
N ILE A 74 -1.05 3.86 -2.54
CA ILE A 74 -0.80 3.57 -1.12
C ILE A 74 0.45 4.27 -0.59
N PHE A 75 1.52 4.41 -1.38
CA PHE A 75 2.70 5.18 -0.97
C PHE A 75 2.40 6.68 -0.88
N LEU A 76 1.65 7.23 -1.83
CA LEU A 76 1.20 8.62 -1.76
C LEU A 76 0.31 8.85 -0.54
N CYS A 77 -0.59 7.91 -0.21
CA CYS A 77 -1.38 7.96 1.02
C CYS A 77 -0.49 8.03 2.27
N ALA A 78 0.56 7.19 2.34
CA ALA A 78 1.49 7.15 3.48
C ALA A 78 2.22 8.47 3.71
N VAL A 79 2.53 9.21 2.63
CA VAL A 79 3.25 10.48 2.69
C VAL A 79 2.30 11.67 2.90
N ILE A 80 1.12 11.66 2.27
CA ILE A 80 0.17 12.77 2.36
C ILE A 80 -0.53 12.79 3.72
N ARG A 81 -0.85 11.63 4.31
CA ARG A 81 -1.58 11.57 5.57
C ARG A 81 -0.90 12.34 6.72
N PRO A 82 0.43 12.24 6.93
CA PRO A 82 1.13 13.03 7.94
C PRO A 82 1.10 14.55 7.71
N LEU A 83 0.93 15.02 6.47
CA LEU A 83 0.96 16.45 6.16
C LEU A 83 -0.20 17.24 6.79
N ALA A 84 -1.28 16.56 7.18
CA ALA A 84 -2.45 17.19 7.81
C ALA A 84 -2.09 17.91 9.11
N GLU A 85 -1.06 17.45 9.82
CA GLU A 85 -0.63 18.02 11.09
C GLU A 85 0.40 19.15 10.89
N VAL A 86 1.05 19.20 9.73
CA VAL A 86 1.94 20.30 9.33
C VAL A 86 1.16 21.46 8.72
N MET A 87 0.03 21.18 8.06
CA MET A 87 -0.81 22.15 7.36
C MET A 87 -2.27 22.09 7.87
N PRO A 88 -2.52 22.50 9.13
CA PRO A 88 -3.84 22.35 9.76
C PRO A 88 -4.95 23.10 9.02
N ASP A 89 -4.64 24.21 8.34
CA ASP A 89 -5.59 24.97 7.51
C ASP A 89 -6.14 24.16 6.32
N HIS A 90 -5.50 23.06 5.97
CA HIS A 90 -5.88 22.17 4.86
C HIS A 90 -6.27 20.77 5.33
N LEU A 91 -6.47 20.56 6.63
CA LEU A 91 -6.72 19.25 7.24
C LEU A 91 -7.82 18.46 6.53
N ALA A 92 -8.97 19.07 6.29
CA ALA A 92 -10.10 18.40 5.64
C ALA A 92 -9.77 17.93 4.22
N ALA A 93 -9.06 18.76 3.44
CA ALA A 93 -8.64 18.43 2.09
C ALA A 93 -7.58 17.32 2.09
N ILE A 94 -6.59 17.39 2.99
CA ILE A 94 -5.53 16.39 3.11
C ILE A 94 -6.11 15.03 3.50
N TYR A 95 -7.05 14.98 4.45
CA TYR A 95 -7.74 13.75 4.82
C TYR A 95 -8.60 13.19 3.70
N ALA A 96 -9.32 14.05 2.96
CA ALA A 96 -10.08 13.61 1.80
C ALA A 96 -9.16 12.99 0.73
N VAL A 97 -8.04 13.63 0.41
CA VAL A 97 -7.07 13.11 -0.56
C VAL A 97 -6.43 11.81 -0.09
N ALA A 98 -5.97 11.74 1.16
CA ALA A 98 -5.40 10.51 1.74
C ALA A 98 -6.42 9.37 1.73
N GLY A 99 -7.67 9.66 2.12
CA GLY A 99 -8.77 8.69 2.07
C GLY A 99 -9.08 8.20 0.65
N MET A 100 -9.11 9.10 -0.33
CA MET A 100 -9.31 8.71 -1.74
C MET A 100 -8.15 7.86 -2.27
N LEU A 101 -6.90 8.17 -1.92
CA LEU A 101 -5.74 7.37 -2.30
C LEU A 101 -5.79 5.98 -1.66
N TRP A 102 -6.17 5.88 -0.38
CA TRP A 102 -6.37 4.62 0.31
C TRP A 102 -7.45 3.77 -0.37
N LEU A 103 -8.64 4.34 -0.57
CA LEU A 103 -9.77 3.66 -1.22
C LEU A 103 -9.42 3.27 -2.66
N GLY A 104 -8.73 4.14 -3.39
CA GLY A 104 -8.25 3.88 -4.75
C GLY A 104 -7.24 2.72 -4.80
N ALA A 105 -6.30 2.67 -3.85
CA ALA A 105 -5.32 1.59 -3.78
C ALA A 105 -5.97 0.23 -3.56
N PHE A 106 -6.85 0.13 -2.56
CA PHE A 106 -7.57 -1.11 -2.24
C PHE A 106 -8.61 -1.45 -3.30
N GLY A 107 -9.33 -0.47 -3.83
CA GLY A 107 -10.31 -0.66 -4.90
C GLY A 107 -9.66 -1.20 -6.17
N ALA A 108 -8.54 -0.62 -6.60
CA ALA A 108 -7.75 -1.10 -7.74
C ALA A 108 -7.25 -2.54 -7.50
N PHE A 109 -6.75 -2.83 -6.30
CA PHE A 109 -6.33 -4.18 -5.93
C PHE A 109 -7.50 -5.18 -5.99
N LEU A 110 -8.62 -4.88 -5.34
CA LEU A 110 -9.79 -5.77 -5.32
C LEU A 110 -10.37 -5.99 -6.73
N PHE A 111 -10.43 -4.94 -7.54
CA PHE A 111 -10.92 -5.03 -8.91
C PHE A 111 -10.05 -5.95 -9.78
N GLU A 112 -8.72 -5.85 -9.69
CA GLU A 112 -7.83 -6.70 -10.49
C GLU A 112 -7.72 -8.13 -9.92
N TYR A 113 -7.51 -8.26 -8.62
CA TYR A 113 -7.12 -9.52 -7.97
C TYR A 113 -8.30 -10.33 -7.44
N GLY A 114 -9.42 -9.70 -7.09
CA GLY A 114 -10.63 -10.38 -6.62
C GLY A 114 -11.15 -11.44 -7.60
N PRO A 115 -11.38 -11.11 -8.88
CA PRO A 115 -11.81 -12.08 -9.89
C PRO A 115 -10.85 -13.25 -10.06
N MET A 116 -9.54 -13.03 -9.87
CA MET A 116 -8.53 -14.08 -9.99
C MET A 116 -8.69 -15.18 -8.94
N LEU A 117 -9.20 -14.83 -7.76
CA LEU A 117 -9.36 -15.71 -6.61
C LEU A 117 -10.76 -16.35 -6.54
N VAL A 118 -11.79 -15.65 -7.02
CA VAL A 118 -13.19 -16.08 -6.86
C VAL A 118 -13.75 -16.78 -8.10
N LEU A 119 -13.33 -16.37 -9.31
CA LEU A 119 -13.98 -16.85 -10.54
C LEU A 119 -13.30 -18.05 -11.20
N ARG A 120 -11.97 -18.19 -11.08
CA ARG A 120 -11.22 -19.21 -11.84
C ARG A 120 -10.64 -20.28 -10.91
N ARG A 121 -11.31 -21.44 -10.84
CA ARG A 121 -10.78 -22.64 -10.18
C ARG A 121 -9.68 -23.25 -11.06
N ARG A 122 -8.52 -23.52 -10.46
CA ARG A 122 -7.43 -24.27 -11.12
C ARG A 122 -8.00 -25.65 -11.52
N GLN A 123 -8.02 -25.98 -12.81
CA GLN A 123 -8.29 -27.36 -13.22
C GLN A 123 -7.08 -28.22 -12.79
N PRO A 124 -7.29 -29.36 -12.10
CA PRO A 124 -6.21 -30.26 -11.75
C PRO A 124 -5.46 -30.69 -13.02
N ALA A 125 -4.13 -30.76 -12.95
CA ALA A 125 -3.34 -31.30 -14.05
C ALA A 125 -3.75 -32.77 -14.27
N GLY A 126 -4.20 -33.10 -15.49
CA GLY A 126 -4.63 -34.46 -15.86
C GLY A 126 -6.12 -34.65 -16.14
N ALA A 127 -6.94 -33.60 -16.13
CA ALA A 127 -8.30 -33.66 -16.65
C ALA A 127 -8.29 -33.52 -18.19
N ALA A 128 -8.00 -34.62 -18.89
CA ALA A 128 -8.25 -34.84 -20.31
C ALA A 128 -8.99 -36.16 -20.48
#